data_AF-A0A972LVQ8-F1
#
_entry.id   AF-A0A972LVQ8-F1
#
_cell.length_a   1.000
_cell.length_b   1.000
_cell.length_c   1.000
_cell.angle_alpha   90.00
_cell.angle_beta   90.00
_cell.angle_gamma   90.00
#
_symmetry.space_group_name_H-M   'P 1'
#
loop_
_entity.id
_entity.type
_entity.pdbx_description
1 polymer ?
#
loop_
_entity_poly.entity_id
_entity_poly.type
_entity_poly.pdbx_seq_one_letter_code
_entity_poly.pdbx_strand_id
1 'polypeptide(L)'
;MTNSAKLKFGLFATLAFSLFGLAWLVFHWLFPPFTPPVLPVPNGYDDLLRAAEMLAPRTGLHRDNMDADELAAIVEQNKPALKLAREALQKECMVTVDWTPGQKGFEPQWELSSSMRSLARALEAAAWQAKRDGKIDDAIEYGLDSFELAQATANGGLIVDRMVSQPVYYMGLRTLRNQVDSLSGIDCERLLKQLKISRLELEPIDEVIRRDLAFGRKVNGFYMSFMMTGMVKQQVQQTKDHMKEAGKRYEAYRTLLQTHLALRAFQLDNNRYPEKLDELLPDYLPAVPQDSFASGPLSYHPQADSYLLYSLGSDGIDDNGVETQDNVKGDLLLEVDD
;
A
#
# COMPACT_ATOMS: atom_id res chain seq x y z
N MET A 1 -0.33 25.10 -67.23
CA MET A 1 0.61 25.03 -66.10
C MET A 1 1.97 24.57 -66.61
N THR A 2 3.03 25.37 -66.40
CA THR A 2 4.41 25.06 -66.82
C THR A 2 4.98 23.87 -66.03
N ASN A 3 5.92 23.10 -66.60
CA ASN A 3 6.58 21.96 -65.92
C ASN A 3 7.14 22.32 -64.53
N SER A 4 7.57 23.58 -64.34
CA SER A 4 8.02 24.13 -63.05
C SER A 4 6.91 24.15 -61.99
N ALA A 5 5.66 24.46 -62.35
CA ALA A 5 4.54 24.51 -61.41
C ALA A 5 4.12 23.10 -60.94
N LYS A 6 4.15 22.10 -61.83
CA LYS A 6 3.87 20.69 -61.49
C LYS A 6 4.94 20.10 -60.58
N LEU A 7 6.22 20.41 -60.84
CA LEU A 7 7.34 19.96 -60.00
C LEU A 7 7.28 20.58 -58.59
N LYS A 8 7.00 21.89 -58.49
CA LYS A 8 6.81 22.57 -57.19
C LYS A 8 5.61 22.04 -56.41
N PHE A 9 4.50 21.74 -57.09
CA PHE A 9 3.31 21.14 -56.46
C PHE A 9 3.58 19.70 -55.99
N GLY A 10 4.27 18.89 -56.79
CA GLY A 10 4.69 17.54 -56.41
C GLY A 10 5.62 17.54 -55.19
N LEU A 11 6.60 18.44 -55.17
CA LEU A 11 7.52 18.60 -54.03
C LEU A 11 6.79 19.05 -52.76
N PHE A 12 5.84 19.98 -52.89
CA PHE A 12 5.01 20.45 -51.77
C PHE A 12 4.10 19.34 -51.23
N ALA A 13 3.48 18.56 -52.10
CA ALA A 13 2.67 17.42 -51.71
C ALA A 13 3.51 16.36 -50.97
N THR A 14 4.70 16.00 -51.47
CA THR A 14 5.59 15.06 -50.79
C THR A 14 6.07 15.56 -49.43
N LEU A 15 6.34 16.87 -49.31
CA LEU A 15 6.72 17.48 -48.03
C LEU A 15 5.55 17.45 -47.04
N ALA A 16 4.33 17.76 -47.49
CA ALA A 16 3.13 17.73 -46.67
C ALA A 16 2.79 16.31 -46.17
N PHE A 17 2.88 15.29 -47.04
CA PHE A 17 2.70 13.89 -46.64
C PHE A 17 3.78 13.43 -45.65
N SER A 18 5.04 13.84 -45.85
CA SER A 18 6.14 13.51 -44.94
C SER A 18 5.97 14.15 -43.57
N LEU A 19 5.55 15.43 -43.53
CA LEU A 19 5.25 16.14 -42.29
C LEU A 19 4.05 15.54 -41.56
N PHE A 20 3.01 15.16 -42.29
CA PHE A 20 1.85 14.48 -41.72
C PHE A 20 2.23 13.10 -41.16
N GLY A 21 3.00 12.30 -41.90
CA GLY A 21 3.49 11.00 -41.44
C GLY A 21 4.38 11.13 -40.20
N LEU A 22 5.29 12.11 -40.17
CA LEU A 22 6.13 12.40 -39.01
C LEU A 22 5.27 12.86 -37.82
N ALA A 23 4.31 13.76 -38.02
CA ALA A 23 3.40 14.20 -36.98
C ALA A 23 2.54 13.04 -36.44
N TRP A 24 2.08 12.14 -37.31
CA TRP A 24 1.34 10.93 -36.92
C TRP A 24 2.20 9.95 -36.12
N LEU A 25 3.46 9.74 -36.51
CA LEU A 25 4.41 8.91 -35.76
C LEU A 25 4.75 9.52 -34.40
N VAL A 26 5.06 10.82 -34.36
CA VAL A 26 5.32 11.55 -33.10
C VAL A 26 4.08 11.50 -32.20
N PHE A 27 2.89 11.64 -32.78
CA PHE A 27 1.63 11.50 -32.04
C PHE A 27 1.50 10.10 -31.44
N HIS A 28 1.63 9.02 -32.20
CA HIS A 28 1.48 7.66 -31.66
C HIS A 28 2.61 7.28 -30.68
N TRP A 29 3.79 7.88 -30.83
CA TRP A 29 4.91 7.69 -29.90
C TRP A 29 4.70 8.42 -28.57
N LEU A 30 4.18 9.66 -28.59
CA LEU A 30 3.84 10.42 -27.39
C LEU A 30 2.53 9.96 -26.73
N PHE A 31 1.63 9.39 -27.53
CA PHE A 31 0.28 9.01 -27.14
C PHE A 31 0.00 7.55 -27.51
N PRO A 32 0.70 6.58 -26.88
CA PRO A 32 0.46 5.18 -27.15
C PRO A 32 -0.99 4.82 -26.81
N PRO A 33 -1.64 3.96 -27.63
CA PRO A 33 -2.98 3.49 -27.33
C PRO A 33 -2.98 2.79 -25.98
N PHE A 34 -4.05 2.98 -25.22
CA PHE A 34 -4.24 2.36 -23.92
C PHE A 34 -5.62 1.72 -23.87
N THR A 35 -5.66 0.47 -23.43
CA THR A 35 -6.90 -0.25 -23.18
C THR A 35 -7.04 -0.38 -21.67
N PRO A 36 -8.10 0.17 -21.06
CA PRO A 36 -8.39 -0.04 -19.66
C PRO A 36 -8.42 -1.53 -19.30
N PRO A 37 -7.97 -1.90 -18.09
CA PRO A 37 -8.08 -3.27 -17.64
C PRO A 37 -9.55 -3.70 -17.57
N VAL A 38 -9.81 -4.99 -17.81
CA VAL A 38 -11.14 -5.58 -17.68
C VAL A 38 -11.40 -5.85 -16.22
N LEU A 39 -12.48 -5.29 -15.67
CA LEU A 39 -12.88 -5.53 -14.29
C LEU A 39 -13.40 -6.97 -14.11
N PRO A 40 -13.11 -7.61 -12.96
CA PRO A 40 -13.66 -8.93 -12.64
C PRO A 40 -15.19 -8.89 -12.52
N VAL A 41 -15.85 -10.03 -12.76
CA VAL A 41 -17.30 -10.17 -12.67
C VAL A 41 -17.65 -11.43 -11.86
N PRO A 42 -18.13 -11.29 -10.60
CA PRO A 42 -18.32 -10.05 -9.85
C PRO A 42 -17.00 -9.39 -9.42
N ASN A 43 -17.00 -8.07 -9.21
CA ASN A 43 -15.87 -7.33 -8.64
C ASN A 43 -16.05 -7.15 -7.13
N GLY A 44 -15.14 -7.72 -6.33
CA GLY A 44 -15.17 -7.54 -4.87
C GLY A 44 -15.03 -6.09 -4.44
N TYR A 45 -14.37 -5.26 -5.25
CA TYR A 45 -14.18 -3.84 -4.94
C TYR A 45 -15.51 -3.07 -4.79
N ASP A 46 -16.52 -3.42 -5.59
CA ASP A 46 -17.84 -2.78 -5.50
C ASP A 46 -18.53 -3.11 -4.15
N ASP A 47 -18.29 -4.30 -3.60
CA ASP A 47 -18.78 -4.69 -2.28
C ASP A 47 -18.02 -3.98 -1.16
N LEU A 48 -16.71 -3.73 -1.34
CA LEU A 48 -15.92 -2.91 -0.41
C LEU A 48 -16.44 -1.48 -0.34
N LEU A 49 -16.79 -0.87 -1.47
CA LEU A 49 -17.38 0.48 -1.47
C LEU A 49 -18.72 0.50 -0.73
N ARG A 50 -19.58 -0.48 -0.98
CA ARG A 50 -20.85 -0.62 -0.24
C ARG A 50 -20.64 -0.85 1.25
N ALA A 51 -19.64 -1.65 1.62
CA ALA A 51 -19.28 -1.84 3.03
C ALA A 51 -18.81 -0.53 3.68
N ALA A 52 -18.03 0.27 2.97
CA ALA A 52 -17.56 1.56 3.47
C ALA A 52 -18.72 2.55 3.71
N GLU A 53 -19.72 2.56 2.83
CA GLU A 53 -20.94 3.38 2.99
C GLU A 53 -21.80 2.98 4.18
N MET A 54 -21.71 1.71 4.60
CA MET A 54 -22.44 1.17 5.76
C MET A 54 -21.78 1.49 7.11
N LEU A 55 -20.58 2.07 7.11
CA LEU A 55 -19.85 2.36 8.34
C LEU A 55 -20.56 3.41 9.19
N ALA A 56 -20.58 3.16 10.50
CA ALA A 56 -21.11 4.07 11.50
C ALA A 56 -20.34 5.40 11.49
N PRO A 57 -21.01 6.52 11.80
CA PRO A 57 -20.33 7.80 12.02
C PRO A 57 -19.20 7.66 13.05
N ARG A 58 -18.12 8.42 12.88
CA ARG A 58 -16.93 8.41 13.76
C ARG A 58 -16.12 7.10 13.77
N THR A 59 -16.44 6.13 12.92
CA THR A 59 -15.57 4.96 12.70
C THR A 59 -14.14 5.41 12.40
N GLY A 60 -13.18 4.91 13.20
CA GLY A 60 -11.78 5.24 13.04
C GLY A 60 -11.26 6.44 13.82
N LEU A 61 -12.08 7.05 14.67
CA LEU A 61 -11.67 8.05 15.65
C LEU A 61 -11.44 7.42 17.04
N HIS A 62 -11.27 6.10 17.12
CA HIS A 62 -11.09 5.36 18.38
C HIS A 62 -9.74 5.60 19.08
N ARG A 63 -8.76 6.17 18.37
CA ARG A 63 -7.40 6.38 18.90
C ARG A 63 -7.29 7.61 19.82
N ASP A 64 -8.21 8.56 19.72
CA ASP A 64 -8.19 9.79 20.52
C ASP A 64 -9.38 9.83 21.51
N ASN A 65 -9.19 9.29 22.71
CA ASN A 65 -10.11 9.46 23.85
C ASN A 65 -11.47 8.73 23.78
N MET A 66 -11.60 7.68 22.98
CA MET A 66 -12.82 6.86 22.96
C MET A 66 -12.83 5.89 24.14
N ASP A 67 -13.88 5.97 24.98
CA ASP A 67 -14.04 5.01 26.07
C ASP A 67 -14.42 3.61 25.55
N ALA A 68 -14.36 2.61 26.44
CA ALA A 68 -14.58 1.22 26.08
C ALA A 68 -15.99 0.94 25.52
N ASP A 69 -16.99 1.66 26.03
CA ASP A 69 -18.38 1.46 25.67
C ASP A 69 -18.67 2.08 24.31
N GLU A 70 -18.08 3.25 24.02
CA GLU A 70 -18.16 3.90 22.70
C GLU A 70 -17.51 3.03 21.61
N LEU A 71 -16.32 2.45 21.89
CA LEU A 71 -15.66 1.54 20.95
C LEU A 71 -16.53 0.30 20.67
N ALA A 72 -17.05 -0.35 21.72
CA ALA A 72 -17.91 -1.51 21.59
C ALA A 72 -19.16 -1.19 20.77
N ALA A 73 -19.78 -0.03 21.01
CA ALA A 73 -20.97 0.40 20.29
C ALA A 73 -20.70 0.66 18.79
N ILE A 74 -19.55 1.27 18.44
CA ILE A 74 -19.17 1.49 17.03
C ILE A 74 -18.86 0.18 16.34
N VAL A 75 -18.11 -0.72 16.99
CA VAL A 75 -17.79 -2.04 16.43
C VAL A 75 -19.07 -2.86 16.22
N GLU A 76 -20.02 -2.81 17.16
CA GLU A 76 -21.32 -3.48 17.02
C GLU A 76 -22.10 -2.97 15.80
N GLN A 77 -22.19 -1.65 15.63
CA GLN A 77 -22.86 -1.03 14.48
C GLN A 77 -22.18 -1.39 13.15
N ASN A 78 -20.86 -1.54 13.15
CA ASN A 78 -20.07 -1.86 11.96
C ASN A 78 -20.07 -3.34 11.59
N LYS A 79 -20.60 -4.26 12.40
CA LYS A 79 -20.60 -5.70 12.09
C LYS A 79 -21.12 -6.06 10.69
N PRO A 80 -22.24 -5.49 10.19
CA PRO A 80 -22.73 -5.78 8.84
C PRO A 80 -21.74 -5.33 7.75
N ALA A 81 -21.12 -4.15 7.94
CA ALA A 81 -20.12 -3.61 7.02
C ALA A 81 -18.85 -4.47 7.00
N LEU A 82 -18.33 -4.83 8.17
CA LEU A 82 -17.15 -5.69 8.30
C LEU A 82 -17.38 -7.08 7.69
N LYS A 83 -18.56 -7.66 7.91
CA LYS A 83 -18.93 -8.93 7.29
C LYS A 83 -18.90 -8.84 5.76
N LEU A 84 -19.55 -7.82 5.19
CA LEU A 84 -19.56 -7.61 3.74
C LEU A 84 -18.15 -7.38 3.19
N ALA A 85 -17.32 -6.59 3.88
CA ALA A 85 -15.94 -6.35 3.49
C ALA A 85 -15.12 -7.65 3.47
N ARG A 86 -15.20 -8.48 4.50
CA ARG A 86 -14.48 -9.77 4.54
C ARG A 86 -14.94 -10.72 3.44
N GLU A 87 -16.24 -10.80 3.16
CA GLU A 87 -16.79 -11.58 2.03
C GLU A 87 -16.31 -11.04 0.66
N ALA A 88 -16.15 -9.72 0.54
CA ALA A 88 -15.63 -9.07 -0.66
C ALA A 88 -14.15 -9.38 -0.90
N LEU A 89 -13.34 -9.38 0.16
CA LEU A 89 -11.89 -9.69 0.11
C LEU A 89 -11.61 -11.14 -0.31
N GLN A 90 -12.60 -12.04 -0.25
CA GLN A 90 -12.48 -13.40 -0.81
C GLN A 90 -12.69 -13.46 -2.33
N LYS A 91 -12.97 -12.34 -2.98
CA LYS A 91 -13.19 -12.21 -4.43
C LYS A 91 -12.04 -11.42 -5.05
N GLU A 92 -11.88 -11.58 -6.36
CA GLU A 92 -10.98 -10.71 -7.11
C GLU A 92 -11.46 -9.26 -6.99
N CYS A 93 -10.57 -8.38 -6.52
CA CYS A 93 -10.83 -6.96 -6.32
C CYS A 93 -9.98 -6.15 -7.31
N MET A 94 -10.66 -5.28 -8.06
CA MET A 94 -10.00 -4.31 -8.94
C MET A 94 -10.64 -2.95 -8.79
N VAL A 95 -9.84 -1.91 -8.57
CA VAL A 95 -10.30 -0.53 -8.42
C VAL A 95 -11.06 -0.09 -9.68
N THR A 96 -12.27 0.40 -9.46
CA THR A 96 -13.13 0.91 -10.54
C THR A 96 -12.72 2.33 -10.94
N VAL A 97 -11.95 2.45 -12.02
CA VAL A 97 -11.60 3.75 -12.62
C VAL A 97 -12.63 4.13 -13.68
N ASP A 98 -13.20 5.33 -13.61
CA ASP A 98 -14.19 5.80 -14.58
C ASP A 98 -13.53 6.23 -15.92
N TRP A 99 -13.67 5.38 -16.93
CA TRP A 99 -13.17 5.64 -18.29
C TRP A 99 -14.21 6.27 -19.24
N THR A 100 -15.41 6.66 -18.76
CA THR A 100 -16.48 7.20 -19.60
C THR A 100 -16.11 8.56 -20.24
N PRO A 101 -16.58 8.84 -21.48
CA PRO A 101 -16.39 10.15 -22.10
C PRO A 101 -17.08 11.26 -21.30
N GLY A 102 -16.35 12.32 -20.93
CA GLY A 102 -16.90 13.48 -20.23
C GLY A 102 -16.57 13.58 -18.74
N GLN A 103 -16.04 12.50 -18.16
CA GLN A 103 -15.47 12.52 -16.80
C GLN A 103 -14.32 13.53 -16.71
N LYS A 104 -14.35 14.35 -15.66
CA LYS A 104 -13.37 15.41 -15.39
C LYS A 104 -12.79 15.22 -14.00
N GLY A 105 -11.51 15.57 -13.89
CA GLY A 105 -10.79 15.59 -12.62
C GLY A 105 -10.50 14.19 -12.04
N PHE A 106 -10.00 14.21 -10.81
CA PHE A 106 -9.56 13.03 -10.06
C PHE A 106 -10.41 12.82 -8.79
N GLU A 107 -11.40 13.69 -8.56
CA GLU A 107 -12.18 13.75 -7.32
C GLU A 107 -12.91 12.44 -7.02
N PRO A 108 -13.59 11.78 -7.98
CA PRO A 108 -14.21 10.49 -7.70
C PRO A 108 -13.19 9.43 -7.28
N GLN A 109 -11.98 9.46 -7.84
CA GLN A 109 -10.91 8.52 -7.44
C GLN A 109 -10.44 8.77 -6.00
N TRP A 110 -10.39 10.03 -5.57
CA TRP A 110 -10.01 10.38 -4.20
C TRP A 110 -11.02 9.91 -3.16
N GLU A 111 -12.31 9.91 -3.49
CA GLU A 111 -13.37 9.39 -2.62
C GLU A 111 -13.24 7.88 -2.39
N LEU A 112 -13.00 7.11 -3.46
CA LEU A 112 -12.75 5.65 -3.38
C LEU A 112 -11.59 5.32 -2.42
N SER A 113 -10.49 6.07 -2.55
CA SER A 113 -9.32 5.99 -1.69
C SER A 113 -9.59 6.36 -0.21
N SER A 114 -10.57 7.24 0.06
CA SER A 114 -10.98 7.56 1.44
C SER A 114 -11.76 6.40 2.06
N SER A 115 -12.66 5.80 1.29
CA SER A 115 -13.48 4.65 1.71
C SER A 115 -12.64 3.46 2.18
N MET A 116 -11.56 3.14 1.48
CA MET A 116 -10.67 2.03 1.87
C MET A 116 -9.96 2.31 3.20
N ARG A 117 -9.52 3.55 3.44
CA ARG A 117 -8.93 3.94 4.73
C ARG A 117 -9.96 3.86 5.86
N SER A 118 -11.22 4.20 5.61
CA SER A 118 -12.29 4.06 6.60
C SER A 118 -12.57 2.59 6.96
N LEU A 119 -12.56 1.68 5.97
CA LEU A 119 -12.64 0.24 6.24
C LEU A 119 -11.45 -0.28 7.04
N ALA A 120 -10.23 0.14 6.71
CA ALA A 120 -9.04 -0.24 7.47
C ALA A 120 -9.14 0.20 8.94
N ARG A 121 -9.69 1.39 9.19
CA ARG A 121 -9.95 1.88 10.55
C ARG A 121 -11.03 1.08 11.28
N ALA A 122 -12.05 0.63 10.56
CA ALA A 122 -13.08 -0.23 11.11
C ALA A 122 -12.52 -1.61 11.52
N LEU A 123 -11.65 -2.20 10.68
CA LEU A 123 -10.93 -3.44 10.98
C LEU A 123 -10.05 -3.27 12.22
N GLU A 124 -9.27 -2.18 12.30
CA GLU A 124 -8.44 -1.88 13.47
C GLU A 124 -9.28 -1.75 14.75
N ALA A 125 -10.41 -1.02 14.70
CA ALA A 125 -11.31 -0.88 15.84
C ALA A 125 -11.89 -2.25 16.28
N ALA A 126 -12.29 -3.09 15.33
CA ALA A 126 -12.79 -4.43 15.61
C ALA A 126 -11.71 -5.34 16.22
N ALA A 127 -10.46 -5.23 15.75
CA ALA A 127 -9.33 -5.95 16.33
C ALA A 127 -9.07 -5.53 17.78
N TRP A 128 -9.17 -4.23 18.07
CA TRP A 128 -9.02 -3.71 19.43
C TRP A 128 -10.12 -4.23 20.35
N GLN A 129 -11.39 -4.20 19.91
CA GLN A 129 -12.49 -4.76 20.67
C GLN A 129 -12.31 -6.27 20.89
N ALA A 130 -11.93 -7.02 19.85
CA ALA A 130 -11.66 -8.45 19.95
C ALA A 130 -10.57 -8.76 20.97
N LYS A 131 -9.48 -8.00 20.97
CA LYS A 131 -8.42 -8.10 22.00
C LYS A 131 -8.98 -7.88 23.40
N ARG A 132 -9.80 -6.84 23.62
CA ARG A 132 -10.43 -6.56 24.92
C ARG A 132 -11.35 -7.69 25.39
N ASP A 133 -12.05 -8.32 24.46
CA ASP A 133 -12.91 -9.48 24.71
C ASP A 133 -12.11 -10.78 24.95
N GLY A 134 -10.77 -10.75 24.85
CA GLY A 134 -9.92 -11.94 24.94
C GLY A 134 -9.96 -12.83 23.68
N LYS A 135 -10.53 -12.35 22.58
CA LYS A 135 -10.63 -13.06 21.29
C LYS A 135 -9.42 -12.71 20.41
N ILE A 136 -8.27 -13.24 20.80
CA ILE A 136 -6.98 -12.95 20.14
C ILE A 136 -6.98 -13.41 18.68
N ASP A 137 -7.59 -14.56 18.38
CA ASP A 137 -7.70 -15.08 17.01
C ASP A 137 -8.44 -14.10 16.09
N ASP A 138 -9.61 -13.60 16.52
CA ASP A 138 -10.37 -12.59 15.78
C ASP A 138 -9.55 -11.31 15.58
N ALA A 139 -8.79 -10.87 16.59
CA ALA A 139 -7.95 -9.67 16.50
C ALA A 139 -6.82 -9.82 15.47
N ILE A 140 -6.21 -11.02 15.37
CA ILE A 140 -5.22 -11.34 14.35
C ILE A 140 -5.87 -11.34 12.96
N GLU A 141 -7.04 -11.97 12.80
CA GLU A 141 -7.73 -12.04 11.52
C GLU A 141 -8.04 -10.64 10.96
N TYR A 142 -8.53 -9.71 11.77
CA TYR A 142 -8.77 -8.34 11.33
C TYR A 142 -7.48 -7.61 10.89
N GLY A 143 -6.35 -7.90 11.54
CA GLY A 143 -5.05 -7.39 11.12
C GLY A 143 -4.61 -7.94 9.76
N LEU A 144 -4.85 -9.22 9.50
CA LEU A 144 -4.57 -9.87 8.21
C LEU A 144 -5.51 -9.40 7.10
N ASP A 145 -6.80 -9.22 7.40
CA ASP A 145 -7.79 -8.65 6.47
C ASP A 145 -7.35 -7.27 5.95
N SER A 146 -6.61 -6.50 6.77
CA SER A 146 -6.07 -5.20 6.35
C SER A 146 -5.01 -5.31 5.25
N PHE A 147 -4.28 -6.44 5.14
CA PHE A 147 -3.33 -6.66 4.06
C PHE A 147 -4.04 -6.98 2.75
N GLU A 148 -5.07 -7.81 2.80
CA GLU A 148 -5.94 -8.08 1.64
C GLU A 148 -6.62 -6.79 1.17
N LEU A 149 -7.10 -5.97 2.12
CA LEU A 149 -7.66 -4.65 1.81
C LEU A 149 -6.63 -3.71 1.17
N ALA A 150 -5.38 -3.71 1.64
CA ALA A 150 -4.31 -2.91 1.03
C ALA A 150 -4.07 -3.32 -0.44
N GLN A 151 -4.06 -4.62 -0.72
CA GLN A 151 -3.94 -5.12 -2.10
C GLN A 151 -5.14 -4.72 -2.95
N ALA A 152 -6.37 -4.92 -2.45
CA ALA A 152 -7.61 -4.51 -3.13
C ALA A 152 -7.68 -3.00 -3.38
N THR A 153 -7.04 -2.19 -2.51
CA THR A 153 -6.96 -0.74 -2.65
C THR A 153 -6.07 -0.32 -3.82
N ALA A 154 -5.08 -1.11 -4.23
CA ALA A 154 -4.13 -0.74 -5.27
C ALA A 154 -4.44 -1.35 -6.66
N ASN A 155 -4.89 -2.60 -6.69
CA ASN A 155 -4.95 -3.37 -7.93
C ASN A 155 -5.94 -2.77 -8.93
N GLY A 156 -5.49 -2.55 -10.16
CA GLY A 156 -6.25 -1.90 -11.23
C GLY A 156 -6.41 -0.39 -11.12
N GLY A 157 -5.95 0.21 -10.01
CA GLY A 157 -6.08 1.63 -9.72
C GLY A 157 -5.01 2.50 -10.37
N LEU A 158 -5.11 3.78 -10.09
CA LEU A 158 -4.16 4.82 -10.49
C LEU A 158 -3.00 4.91 -9.49
N ILE A 159 -2.05 5.83 -9.73
CA ILE A 159 -0.91 6.04 -8.80
C ILE A 159 -1.44 6.39 -7.40
N VAL A 160 -2.50 7.19 -7.31
CA VAL A 160 -3.09 7.59 -6.02
C VAL A 160 -3.60 6.39 -5.21
N ASP A 161 -4.21 5.42 -5.87
CA ASP A 161 -4.76 4.22 -5.21
C ASP A 161 -3.63 3.34 -4.68
N ARG A 162 -2.57 3.17 -5.49
CA ARG A 162 -1.34 2.52 -5.02
C ARG A 162 -0.73 3.24 -3.82
N MET A 163 -0.67 4.57 -3.82
CA MET A 163 -0.16 5.33 -2.67
C MET A 163 -1.00 5.08 -1.42
N VAL A 164 -2.32 4.98 -1.57
CA VAL A 164 -3.25 4.78 -0.45
C VAL A 164 -3.23 3.35 0.10
N SER A 165 -2.78 2.36 -0.67
CA SER A 165 -2.53 1.02 -0.13
C SER A 165 -1.50 1.01 1.01
N GLN A 166 -0.56 1.96 1.02
CA GLN A 166 0.50 2.06 2.02
C GLN A 166 -0.01 2.24 3.44
N PRO A 167 -0.76 3.32 3.76
CA PRO A 167 -1.31 3.50 5.09
C PRO A 167 -2.25 2.38 5.49
N VAL A 168 -3.02 1.80 4.55
CA VAL A 168 -3.89 0.64 4.83
C VAL A 168 -3.06 -0.56 5.30
N TYR A 169 -1.95 -0.85 4.62
CA TYR A 169 -1.03 -1.92 5.01
C TYR A 169 -0.39 -1.67 6.39
N TYR A 170 0.06 -0.43 6.66
CA TYR A 170 0.67 -0.07 7.93
C TYR A 170 -0.30 -0.16 9.11
N MET A 171 -1.58 0.14 8.89
CA MET A 171 -2.61 -0.09 9.89
C MET A 171 -2.76 -1.58 10.23
N GLY A 172 -2.66 -2.47 9.25
CA GLY A 172 -2.63 -3.92 9.47
C GLY A 172 -1.42 -4.36 10.31
N LEU A 173 -0.22 -3.88 9.96
CA LEU A 173 1.01 -4.17 10.72
C LEU A 173 0.90 -3.71 12.17
N ARG A 174 0.43 -2.48 12.38
CA ARG A 174 0.21 -1.91 13.72
C ARG A 174 -0.83 -2.72 14.51
N THR A 175 -1.92 -3.11 13.85
CA THR A 175 -2.98 -3.92 14.45
C THR A 175 -2.43 -5.25 14.97
N LEU A 176 -1.60 -5.93 14.17
CA LEU A 176 -0.96 -7.19 14.53
C LEU A 176 0.10 -6.99 15.62
N ARG A 177 0.95 -5.97 15.51
CA ARG A 177 1.96 -5.59 16.52
C ARG A 177 1.33 -5.44 17.89
N ASN A 178 0.18 -4.76 17.97
CA ASN A 178 -0.53 -4.56 19.22
C ASN A 178 -1.02 -5.86 19.88
N GLN A 179 -1.03 -6.99 19.18
CA GLN A 179 -1.41 -8.29 19.75
C GLN A 179 -0.22 -9.07 20.32
N VAL A 180 1.02 -8.74 19.93
CA VAL A 180 2.18 -9.63 20.10
C VAL A 180 2.46 -9.99 21.55
N ASP A 181 2.39 -9.02 22.47
CA ASP A 181 2.61 -9.27 23.90
C ASP A 181 1.58 -10.23 24.53
N SER A 182 0.38 -10.32 23.94
CA SER A 182 -0.68 -11.23 24.40
C SER A 182 -0.63 -12.61 23.74
N LEU A 183 0.25 -12.85 22.77
CA LEU A 183 0.32 -14.12 22.06
C LEU A 183 1.05 -15.20 22.87
N SER A 184 0.59 -16.44 22.74
CA SER A 184 1.36 -17.62 23.14
C SER A 184 2.49 -17.91 22.13
N GLY A 185 3.43 -18.80 22.47
CA GLY A 185 4.49 -19.21 21.55
C GLY A 185 3.93 -19.84 20.25
N ILE A 186 2.91 -20.69 20.39
CA ILE A 186 2.20 -21.33 19.26
C ILE A 186 1.54 -20.27 18.37
N ASP A 187 0.94 -19.24 18.96
CA ASP A 187 0.30 -18.17 18.21
C ASP A 187 1.31 -17.29 17.47
N CYS A 188 2.47 -17.03 18.08
CA CYS A 188 3.58 -16.34 17.43
C CYS A 188 4.05 -17.11 16.19
N GLU A 189 4.27 -18.42 16.30
CA GLU A 189 4.66 -19.26 15.16
C GLU A 189 3.60 -19.29 14.05
N ARG A 190 2.31 -19.38 14.43
CA ARG A 190 1.19 -19.38 13.48
C ARG A 190 1.16 -18.05 12.71
N LEU A 191 1.26 -16.93 13.42
CA LEU A 191 1.25 -15.61 12.79
C LEU A 191 2.51 -15.37 11.93
N LEU A 192 3.68 -15.87 12.34
CA LEU A 192 4.89 -15.84 11.50
C LEU A 192 4.69 -16.56 10.16
N LYS A 193 4.07 -17.75 10.19
CA LYS A 193 3.73 -18.52 8.99
C LYS A 193 2.74 -17.78 8.11
N GLN A 194 1.68 -17.20 8.71
CA GLN A 194 0.69 -16.41 7.98
C GLN A 194 1.31 -15.16 7.35
N LEU A 195 2.08 -14.39 8.11
CA LEU A 195 2.79 -13.21 7.60
C LEU A 195 3.61 -13.57 6.38
N LYS A 196 4.41 -14.65 6.42
CA LYS A 196 5.23 -15.10 5.30
C LYS A 196 4.43 -15.30 3.99
N ILE A 197 3.18 -15.75 4.10
CA ILE A 197 2.26 -16.01 2.98
C ILE A 197 1.55 -14.72 2.56
N SER A 198 1.01 -13.94 3.51
CA SER A 198 0.28 -12.69 3.27
C SER A 198 1.22 -11.56 2.90
N ARG A 199 1.72 -11.55 1.66
CA ARG A 199 2.58 -10.49 1.09
C ARG A 199 1.74 -9.45 0.37
N LEU A 200 2.13 -8.19 0.48
CA LEU A 200 1.54 -7.13 -0.32
C LEU A 200 2.08 -7.24 -1.76
N GLU A 201 1.36 -7.96 -2.60
CA GLU A 201 1.73 -8.13 -4.01
C GLU A 201 1.03 -7.06 -4.85
N LEU A 202 1.78 -6.01 -5.20
CA LEU A 202 1.27 -4.90 -6.00
C LEU A 202 1.69 -5.04 -7.46
N GLU A 203 0.87 -4.53 -8.38
CA GLU A 203 1.19 -4.45 -9.81
C GLU A 203 2.57 -3.79 -10.06
N PRO A 204 3.28 -4.15 -11.15
CA PRO A 204 4.50 -3.46 -11.54
C PRO A 204 4.25 -1.95 -11.72
N ILE A 205 5.13 -1.11 -11.17
CA ILE A 205 4.92 0.35 -11.15
C ILE A 205 4.80 0.94 -12.56
N ASP A 206 5.45 0.35 -13.55
CA ASP A 206 5.35 0.79 -14.96
C ASP A 206 3.95 0.60 -15.55
N GLU A 207 3.22 -0.43 -15.12
CA GLU A 207 1.82 -0.66 -15.53
C GLU A 207 0.91 0.42 -14.95
N VAL A 208 1.07 0.69 -13.65
CA VAL A 208 0.30 1.72 -12.93
C VAL A 208 0.57 3.11 -13.53
N ILE A 209 1.84 3.45 -13.80
CA ILE A 209 2.21 4.72 -14.45
C ILE A 209 1.59 4.81 -15.84
N ARG A 210 1.62 3.74 -16.65
CA ARG A 210 1.03 3.77 -17.99
C ARG A 210 -0.47 4.07 -17.94
N ARG A 211 -1.18 3.44 -16.99
CA ARG A 211 -2.60 3.66 -16.73
C ARG A 211 -2.88 5.08 -16.26
N ASP A 212 -2.11 5.59 -15.30
CA ASP A 212 -2.24 6.94 -14.76
C ASP A 212 -2.02 8.02 -15.82
N LEU A 213 -0.98 7.86 -16.65
CA LEU A 213 -0.74 8.74 -17.79
C LEU A 213 -1.88 8.69 -18.81
N ALA A 214 -2.45 7.51 -19.08
CA ALA A 214 -3.59 7.38 -19.98
C ALA A 214 -4.84 8.07 -19.43
N PHE A 215 -5.09 7.94 -18.12
CA PHE A 215 -6.19 8.61 -17.45
C PHE A 215 -5.99 10.14 -17.43
N GLY A 216 -4.80 10.62 -17.07
CA GLY A 216 -4.47 12.04 -17.10
C GLY A 216 -4.64 12.66 -18.49
N ARG A 217 -4.30 11.92 -19.56
CA ARG A 217 -4.55 12.37 -20.94
C ARG A 217 -6.01 12.50 -21.27
N LYS A 218 -6.83 11.54 -20.83
CA LYS A 218 -8.29 11.57 -20.99
C LYS A 218 -8.87 12.80 -20.31
N VAL A 219 -8.45 13.09 -19.07
CA VAL A 219 -8.96 14.20 -18.25
C VAL A 219 -8.49 15.56 -18.76
N ASN A 220 -7.19 15.72 -19.02
CA ASN A 220 -6.58 17.02 -19.36
C ASN A 220 -6.71 17.37 -20.85
N GLY A 221 -7.04 16.40 -21.69
CA GLY A 221 -7.05 16.55 -23.14
C GLY A 221 -5.66 16.65 -23.75
N PHE A 222 -5.65 16.66 -25.09
CA PHE A 222 -4.43 16.56 -25.88
C PHE A 222 -3.44 17.71 -25.63
N TYR A 223 -3.91 18.95 -25.76
CA TYR A 223 -3.05 20.14 -25.71
C TYR A 223 -2.31 20.25 -24.37
N MET A 224 -3.03 20.09 -23.27
CA MET A 224 -2.44 20.17 -21.93
C MET A 224 -1.45 19.02 -21.69
N SER A 225 -1.79 17.81 -22.11
CA SER A 225 -0.90 16.64 -21.98
C SER A 225 0.40 16.79 -22.77
N PHE A 226 0.33 17.37 -23.98
CA PHE A 226 1.51 17.67 -24.78
C PHE A 226 2.40 18.71 -24.09
N MET A 227 1.82 19.83 -23.64
CA MET A 227 2.56 20.90 -22.96
C MET A 227 3.28 20.41 -21.69
N MET A 228 2.68 19.45 -20.97
CA MET A 228 3.22 18.92 -19.72
C MET A 228 4.23 17.77 -19.90
N THR A 229 4.47 17.29 -21.12
CA THR A 229 5.24 16.06 -21.36
C THR A 229 6.65 16.07 -20.72
N GLY A 230 7.35 17.20 -20.74
CA GLY A 230 8.66 17.34 -20.11
C GLY A 230 8.62 17.22 -18.58
N MET A 231 7.69 17.93 -17.94
CA MET A 231 7.48 17.89 -16.49
C MET A 231 7.04 16.50 -16.03
N VAL A 232 6.14 15.87 -16.79
CA VAL A 232 5.63 14.52 -16.53
C VAL A 232 6.75 13.48 -16.53
N LYS A 233 7.73 13.56 -17.44
CA LYS A 233 8.86 12.61 -17.45
C LYS A 233 9.70 12.69 -16.18
N GLN A 234 10.00 13.90 -15.70
CA GLN A 234 10.73 14.07 -14.45
C GLN A 234 9.91 13.55 -13.26
N GLN A 235 8.62 13.89 -13.22
CA GLN A 235 7.70 13.44 -12.18
C GLN A 235 7.57 11.91 -12.16
N VAL A 236 7.51 11.25 -13.32
CA VAL A 236 7.48 9.79 -13.46
C VAL A 236 8.71 9.14 -12.81
N GLN A 237 9.91 9.68 -13.05
CA GLN A 237 11.12 9.13 -12.43
C GLN A 237 11.09 9.30 -10.91
N GLN A 238 10.72 10.49 -10.43
CA GLN A 238 10.56 10.74 -8.98
C GLN A 238 9.51 9.80 -8.36
N THR A 239 8.39 9.57 -9.03
CA THR A 239 7.37 8.62 -8.58
C THR A 239 7.93 7.21 -8.50
N LYS A 240 8.71 6.76 -9.49
CA LYS A 240 9.35 5.43 -9.43
C LYS A 240 10.29 5.31 -8.24
N ASP A 241 11.10 6.33 -7.99
CA ASP A 241 12.05 6.34 -6.89
C ASP A 241 11.31 6.30 -5.54
N HIS A 242 10.29 7.15 -5.35
CA HIS A 242 9.44 7.11 -4.16
C HIS A 242 8.73 5.75 -3.97
N MET A 243 8.26 5.13 -5.05
CA MET A 243 7.57 3.84 -4.99
C MET A 243 8.52 2.68 -4.67
N LYS A 244 9.77 2.75 -5.14
CA LYS A 244 10.82 1.81 -4.77
C LYS A 244 11.16 1.94 -3.29
N GLU A 245 11.29 3.16 -2.80
CA GLU A 245 11.54 3.44 -1.39
C GLU A 245 10.38 2.98 -0.51
N ALA A 246 9.13 3.28 -0.86
CA ALA A 246 7.94 2.77 -0.19
C ALA A 246 7.93 1.23 -0.13
N GLY A 247 8.35 0.57 -1.22
CA GLY A 247 8.55 -0.88 -1.28
C GLY A 247 9.53 -1.39 -0.22
N LYS A 248 10.67 -0.72 -0.06
CA LYS A 248 11.64 -1.05 1.01
C LYS A 248 11.04 -0.87 2.40
N ARG A 249 10.29 0.21 2.64
CA ARG A 249 9.63 0.44 3.93
C ARG A 249 8.65 -0.67 4.31
N TYR A 250 7.88 -1.19 3.35
CA TYR A 250 7.03 -2.36 3.60
C TYR A 250 7.83 -3.56 4.08
N GLU A 251 8.93 -3.86 3.41
CA GLU A 251 9.80 -4.99 3.78
C GLU A 251 10.48 -4.76 5.13
N ALA A 252 10.90 -3.54 5.44
CA ALA A 252 11.46 -3.18 6.75
C ALA A 252 10.46 -3.42 7.88
N TYR A 253 9.27 -2.81 7.84
CA TYR A 253 8.25 -2.98 8.89
C TYR A 253 7.77 -4.42 9.03
N ARG A 254 7.64 -5.13 7.92
CA ARG A 254 7.27 -6.54 7.93
C ARG A 254 8.36 -7.40 8.59
N THR A 255 9.62 -7.16 8.25
CA THR A 255 10.76 -7.88 8.84
C THR A 255 10.88 -7.55 10.33
N LEU A 256 10.64 -6.30 10.72
CA LEU A 256 10.56 -5.90 12.12
C LEU A 256 9.47 -6.69 12.85
N LEU A 257 8.24 -6.74 12.33
CA LEU A 257 7.12 -7.47 12.96
C LEU A 257 7.42 -8.97 13.08
N GLN A 258 7.99 -9.58 12.03
CA GLN A 258 8.44 -10.97 12.08
C GLN A 258 9.51 -11.20 13.15
N THR A 259 10.48 -10.29 13.25
CA THR A 259 11.54 -10.40 14.25
C THR A 259 10.98 -10.23 15.66
N HIS A 260 10.05 -9.29 15.87
CA HIS A 260 9.37 -9.07 17.14
C HIS A 260 8.55 -10.29 17.59
N LEU A 261 7.84 -10.96 16.67
CA LEU A 261 7.15 -12.22 16.94
C LEU A 261 8.11 -13.35 17.30
N ALA A 262 9.24 -13.47 16.59
CA ALA A 262 10.26 -14.48 16.88
C ALA A 262 10.93 -14.24 18.24
N LEU A 263 11.22 -12.98 18.58
CA LEU A 263 11.75 -12.59 19.88
C LEU A 263 10.75 -12.93 21.01
N ARG A 264 9.46 -12.70 20.79
CA ARG A 264 8.40 -13.08 21.75
C ARG A 264 8.34 -14.59 21.96
N ALA A 265 8.33 -15.37 20.88
CA ALA A 265 8.34 -16.83 20.96
C ALA A 265 9.58 -17.35 21.72
N PHE A 266 10.77 -16.85 21.38
CA PHE A 266 12.01 -17.18 22.07
C PHE A 266 11.94 -16.86 23.57
N GLN A 267 11.42 -15.67 23.91
CA GLN A 267 11.31 -15.22 25.29
C GLN A 267 10.36 -16.10 26.12
N LEU A 268 9.27 -16.57 25.52
CA LEU A 268 8.32 -17.48 26.18
C LEU A 268 8.95 -18.85 26.47
N ASP A 269 9.81 -19.35 25.60
CA ASP A 269 10.45 -20.65 25.76
C ASP A 269 11.68 -20.60 26.70
N ASN A 270 12.42 -19.48 26.69
CA ASN A 270 13.71 -19.36 27.38
C ASN A 270 13.68 -18.46 28.62
N ASN A 271 12.58 -17.75 28.88
CA ASN A 271 12.45 -16.74 29.94
C ASN A 271 13.52 -15.62 29.89
N ARG A 272 14.05 -15.33 28.69
CA ARG A 272 14.98 -14.23 28.41
C ARG A 272 14.86 -13.83 26.94
N TYR A 273 15.29 -12.62 26.60
CA TYR A 273 15.56 -12.27 25.21
C TYR A 273 16.90 -12.86 24.74
N PRO A 274 17.08 -13.09 23.42
CA PRO A 274 18.37 -13.53 22.90
C PRO A 274 19.42 -12.43 23.04
N GLU A 275 20.68 -12.79 23.23
CA GLU A 275 21.80 -11.83 23.21
C GLU A 275 22.09 -11.34 21.78
N LYS A 276 21.74 -12.16 20.77
CA LYS A 276 21.92 -11.87 19.34
C LYS A 276 20.82 -12.49 18.51
N LEU A 277 20.49 -11.87 17.38
CA LEU A 277 19.47 -12.37 16.46
C LEU A 277 19.76 -13.76 15.89
N ASP A 278 21.02 -14.20 15.88
CA ASP A 278 21.41 -15.56 15.46
C ASP A 278 20.80 -16.66 16.33
N GLU A 279 20.48 -16.39 17.61
CA GLU A 279 19.84 -17.37 18.50
C GLU A 279 18.38 -17.65 18.11
N LEU A 280 17.79 -16.86 17.22
CA LEU A 280 16.45 -17.13 16.68
C LEU A 280 16.46 -18.26 15.63
N LEU A 281 17.64 -18.70 15.17
CA LEU A 281 17.78 -19.70 14.11
C LEU A 281 18.03 -21.11 14.67
N PRO A 282 17.58 -22.16 13.96
CA PRO A 282 16.61 -22.12 12.86
C PRO A 282 15.15 -22.16 13.35
N ASP A 283 14.95 -22.26 14.67
CA ASP A 283 13.67 -22.68 15.27
C ASP A 283 12.57 -21.62 15.13
N TYR A 284 12.92 -20.33 15.21
CA TYR A 284 11.96 -19.23 15.12
C TYR A 284 12.03 -18.49 13.78
N LEU A 285 13.22 -18.35 13.20
CA LEU A 285 13.44 -17.72 11.90
C LEU A 285 14.34 -18.57 11.00
N PRO A 286 14.09 -18.59 9.66
CA PRO A 286 14.88 -19.38 8.73
C PRO A 286 16.27 -18.76 8.41
N ALA A 287 16.45 -17.47 8.68
CA ALA A 287 17.67 -16.71 8.44
C ALA A 287 17.68 -15.47 9.33
N VAL A 288 18.87 -14.89 9.53
CA VAL A 288 19.02 -13.62 10.27
C VAL A 288 18.26 -12.51 9.53
N PRO A 289 17.36 -11.78 10.19
CA PRO A 289 16.49 -10.80 9.52
C PRO A 289 17.31 -9.62 9.00
N GLN A 290 17.27 -9.41 7.68
CA GLN A 290 18.03 -8.36 6.99
C GLN A 290 17.23 -7.06 6.92
N ASP A 291 17.93 -5.94 7.02
CA ASP A 291 17.34 -4.62 6.80
C ASP A 291 17.34 -4.27 5.31
N SER A 292 16.18 -3.86 4.76
CA SER A 292 16.04 -3.43 3.37
C SER A 292 16.73 -2.09 3.04
N PHE A 293 17.08 -1.33 4.07
CA PHE A 293 17.79 -0.06 3.99
C PHE A 293 19.28 -0.15 4.32
N ALA A 294 19.71 -1.19 5.02
CA ALA A 294 21.12 -1.43 5.34
C ALA A 294 21.75 -2.54 4.48
N SER A 295 23.07 -2.72 4.60
CA SER A 295 23.78 -3.86 4.01
C SER A 295 23.81 -5.10 4.91
N GLY A 296 23.14 -5.06 6.07
CA GLY A 296 23.23 -6.08 7.12
C GLY A 296 21.89 -6.32 7.83
N PRO A 297 21.91 -6.99 9.00
CA PRO A 297 20.71 -7.28 9.76
C PRO A 297 20.06 -6.00 10.32
N LEU A 298 18.82 -6.14 10.81
CA LEU A 298 18.19 -5.12 11.65
C LEU A 298 19.06 -4.79 12.86
N SER A 299 19.03 -3.53 13.29
CA SER A 299 19.71 -3.09 14.50
C SER A 299 18.97 -3.63 15.73
N TYR A 300 19.65 -4.45 16.53
CA TYR A 300 19.10 -5.11 17.71
C TYR A 300 20.00 -4.87 18.92
N HIS A 301 19.41 -4.30 19.97
CA HIS A 301 20.09 -4.03 21.23
C HIS A 301 19.29 -4.63 22.40
N PRO A 302 19.67 -5.83 22.90
CA PRO A 302 18.98 -6.47 24.01
C PRO A 302 19.21 -5.70 25.32
N GLN A 303 18.19 -5.71 26.18
CA GLN A 303 18.22 -5.22 27.55
C GLN A 303 17.72 -6.32 28.50
N ALA A 304 17.72 -6.08 29.81
CA ALA A 304 17.38 -7.11 30.80
C ALA A 304 15.96 -7.70 30.58
N ASP A 305 14.95 -6.83 30.47
CA ASP A 305 13.53 -7.21 30.35
C ASP A 305 12.88 -6.66 29.06
N SER A 306 13.68 -6.09 28.16
CA SER A 306 13.22 -5.44 26.93
C SER A 306 14.32 -5.49 25.86
N TYR A 307 14.07 -4.87 24.72
CA TYR A 307 15.07 -4.67 23.68
C TYR A 307 14.70 -3.47 22.82
N LEU A 308 15.69 -2.92 22.13
CA LEU A 308 15.49 -1.96 21.05
C LEU A 308 15.71 -2.69 19.71
N LEU A 309 14.78 -2.53 18.78
CA LEU A 309 14.83 -3.14 17.44
C LEU A 309 14.35 -2.12 16.40
N TYR A 310 15.18 -1.84 15.40
CA TYR A 310 14.87 -0.87 14.36
C TYR A 310 15.57 -1.16 13.03
N SER A 311 15.09 -0.50 11.97
CA SER A 311 15.74 -0.39 10.66
C SER A 311 16.32 1.01 10.51
N LEU A 312 17.42 1.17 9.76
CA LEU A 312 18.09 2.47 9.55
C LEU A 312 17.28 3.48 8.73
N GLY A 313 16.14 3.07 8.17
CA GLY A 313 15.30 3.96 7.37
C GLY A 313 15.98 4.47 6.08
N SER A 314 15.31 5.41 5.40
CA SER A 314 15.65 5.80 4.03
C SER A 314 16.95 6.58 3.87
N ASP A 315 17.43 7.24 4.92
CA ASP A 315 18.72 7.94 4.91
C ASP A 315 19.90 7.00 5.17
N GLY A 316 19.65 5.81 5.74
CA GLY A 316 20.66 4.81 6.06
C GLY A 316 21.62 5.25 7.17
N ILE A 317 21.22 6.23 7.98
CA ILE A 317 21.99 6.75 9.10
C ILE A 317 21.44 6.11 10.37
N ASP A 318 22.33 5.57 11.21
CA ASP A 318 21.93 5.03 12.51
C ASP A 318 21.74 6.18 13.51
N ASP A 319 20.48 6.49 13.79
CA ASP A 319 20.08 7.50 14.77
C ASP A 319 19.82 6.89 16.16
N ASN A 320 20.27 5.66 16.41
CA ASN A 320 20.13 4.89 17.66
C ASN A 320 18.67 4.59 18.04
N GLY A 321 17.83 4.29 17.07
CA GLY A 321 16.42 3.97 17.24
C GLY A 321 15.56 5.20 17.47
N VAL A 322 15.89 6.32 16.86
CA VAL A 322 15.12 7.56 16.95
C VAL A 322 14.34 7.78 15.65
N GLU A 323 13.01 7.68 15.73
CA GLU A 323 12.12 8.14 14.67
C GLU A 323 12.16 9.67 14.57
N THR A 324 12.10 10.19 13.35
CA THR A 324 11.91 11.63 13.13
C THR A 324 10.53 11.88 12.55
N GLN A 325 9.95 13.06 12.84
CA GLN A 325 8.70 13.50 12.21
C GLN A 325 8.82 13.69 10.68
N ASP A 326 10.05 13.74 10.17
CA ASP A 326 10.29 13.70 8.75
C ASP A 326 10.19 12.25 8.30
N ASN A 327 9.05 11.89 7.68
CA ASN A 327 8.83 10.55 7.13
C ASN A 327 9.93 10.11 6.14
N VAL A 328 10.89 10.94 5.76
CA VAL A 328 12.04 10.61 4.88
C VAL A 328 13.33 10.33 5.67
N LYS A 329 13.38 10.60 6.98
CA LYS A 329 14.59 10.53 7.80
C LYS A 329 14.38 9.78 9.11
N GLY A 330 15.45 9.21 9.61
CA GLY A 330 15.48 8.49 10.87
C GLY A 330 15.15 7.02 10.76
N ASP A 331 15.38 6.35 11.89
CA ASP A 331 15.18 4.93 12.04
C ASP A 331 13.68 4.58 12.00
N LEU A 332 13.35 3.37 11.54
CA LEU A 332 11.99 2.83 11.53
C LEU A 332 11.81 1.87 12.71
N LEU A 333 10.84 2.13 13.58
CA LEU A 333 10.49 1.27 14.71
C LEU A 333 9.09 0.66 14.52
N LEU A 334 8.83 -0.48 15.15
CA LEU A 334 7.44 -0.96 15.29
C LEU A 334 6.59 -0.06 16.19
N GLU A 335 7.26 0.77 16.99
CA GLU A 335 6.68 1.81 17.81
C GLU A 335 6.44 3.06 17.00
N VAL A 336 5.41 3.00 16.15
CA VAL A 336 4.82 4.20 15.57
C VAL A 336 3.82 4.78 16.60
N ASP A 337 4.33 5.58 17.52
CA ASP A 337 3.56 6.56 18.30
C ASP A 337 3.98 7.95 17.76
N ASP A 338 3.13 8.82 17.18
CA ASP A 338 1.67 8.99 17.14
C ASP A 338 1.22 9.54 15.78
#